data_AF-M5G8N2-F1
#
_entry.id   AF-M5G8N2-F1
#
_cell.length_a   1.000
_cell.length_b   1.000
_cell.length_c   1.000
_cell.angle_alpha   90.00
_cell.angle_beta   90.00
_cell.angle_gamma   90.00
#
_symmetry.space_group_name_H-M   'P 1'
#
loop_
_entity.id
_entity.type
_entity.pdbx_description
1 polymer ?
#
loop_
_entity_poly.entity_id
_entity_poly.type
_entity_poly.pdbx_seq_one_letter_code
_entity_poly.pdbx_strand_id
1 'polypeptide(L)'
;MTDVPDISAGSAFPNQVTDHDHPSRYNTFRTRPTSKQIALARLFVEHGAPNAERLHKDITMQEMREWLDQAAETTPMPATPTQLVLARHLVENGAPCADELKEGMTFNEMRQWLFKVQMAGNYFPRRSVPLGLARKQPSSNTQYELARRLADSAGIQLTFDPTNSTRGEVSDFIARCRVELLNQGKPAFIPSPEERDMPPSPGQKRKATYMGINIPENATKGSLSDLILAKQKELGVQWRVPGMNEEHMKEEEPMKE
;
A
#
# COMPACT_ATOMS: atom_id res chain seq x y z
N MET A 1 75.52 -12.05 -41.93
CA MET A 1 74.64 -11.10 -41.21
C MET A 1 73.86 -11.92 -40.19
N THR A 2 74.27 -11.79 -38.92
CA THR A 2 73.50 -11.84 -37.65
C THR A 2 72.29 -12.80 -37.58
N ASP A 3 72.34 -13.88 -36.80
CA ASP A 3 72.24 -13.98 -35.32
C ASP A 3 70.79 -14.00 -34.76
N VAL A 4 70.43 -15.17 -34.16
CA VAL A 4 69.84 -15.31 -32.79
C VAL A 4 68.31 -15.01 -32.64
N PRO A 5 67.54 -15.66 -31.72
CA PRO A 5 66.98 -17.01 -31.80
C PRO A 5 65.51 -17.12 -31.28
N ASP A 6 65.10 -18.38 -31.06
CA ASP A 6 64.04 -18.93 -30.19
C ASP A 6 63.78 -18.21 -28.84
N ILE A 7 62.50 -18.09 -28.42
CA ILE A 7 62.08 -18.15 -27.01
C ILE A 7 60.73 -18.87 -26.88
N SER A 8 60.81 -20.12 -26.45
CA SER A 8 59.82 -20.83 -25.65
C SER A 8 59.68 -20.21 -24.25
N ALA A 9 58.45 -19.93 -23.80
CA ALA A 9 57.99 -19.91 -22.41
C ALA A 9 56.46 -19.65 -22.44
N GLY A 10 55.59 -20.55 -22.00
CA GLY A 10 55.59 -21.16 -20.68
C GLY A 10 54.75 -20.29 -19.75
N SER A 11 53.43 -20.52 -19.69
CA SER A 11 52.69 -20.27 -18.45
C SER A 11 51.42 -21.11 -18.41
N ALA A 12 51.45 -22.04 -17.47
CA ALA A 12 50.38 -22.92 -17.09
C ALA A 12 49.27 -22.12 -16.40
N PHE A 13 48.02 -22.32 -16.81
CA PHE A 13 46.92 -22.33 -15.86
C PHE A 13 46.00 -23.50 -16.20
N PRO A 14 45.94 -24.54 -15.34
CA PRO A 14 44.93 -25.57 -15.49
C PRO A 14 43.54 -24.94 -15.35
N ASN A 15 42.63 -25.36 -16.22
CA ASN A 15 41.18 -25.23 -16.05
C ASN A 15 40.81 -25.77 -14.67
N GLN A 16 40.80 -24.91 -13.64
CA GLN A 16 39.99 -25.14 -12.47
C GLN A 16 38.55 -24.89 -12.91
N VAL A 17 37.87 -25.99 -13.23
CA VAL A 17 36.43 -26.10 -13.07
C VAL A 17 36.16 -25.79 -11.59
N THR A 18 35.98 -24.51 -11.26
CA THR A 18 35.25 -24.17 -10.06
C THR A 18 33.80 -24.48 -10.37
N ASP A 19 33.39 -25.68 -9.97
CA ASP A 19 32.04 -25.93 -9.47
C ASP A 19 31.74 -24.84 -8.43
N HIS A 20 31.30 -23.68 -8.92
CA HIS A 20 30.42 -22.81 -8.17
C HIS A 20 29.02 -23.38 -8.32
N ASP A 21 28.88 -24.57 -7.75
CA ASP A 21 27.72 -24.97 -6.98
C ASP A 21 27.60 -23.92 -5.86
N HIS A 22 27.12 -22.74 -6.24
CA HIS A 22 26.56 -21.79 -5.30
C HIS A 22 25.25 -22.46 -4.90
N PRO A 23 25.14 -23.08 -3.70
CA PRO A 23 23.82 -23.37 -3.19
C PRO A 23 23.09 -22.05 -3.19
N SER A 24 22.12 -21.95 -4.08
CA SER A 24 21.28 -20.79 -4.19
C SER A 24 20.83 -20.45 -2.78
N ARG A 25 21.15 -19.24 -2.33
CA ARG A 25 20.74 -18.69 -1.03
C ARG A 25 19.23 -18.44 -0.99
N TYR A 26 18.42 -19.27 -1.65
CA TYR A 26 17.05 -19.55 -1.25
C TYR A 26 17.06 -20.42 0.01
N ASN A 27 17.71 -19.91 1.06
CA ASN A 27 17.30 -20.30 2.39
C ASN A 27 15.90 -19.70 2.54
N THR A 28 14.89 -20.50 2.21
CA THR A 28 13.50 -20.30 2.62
C THR A 28 13.50 -20.32 4.14
N PHE A 29 14.00 -19.23 4.73
CA PHE A 29 14.12 -19.10 6.16
C PHE A 29 12.74 -19.32 6.72
N ARG A 30 12.63 -20.36 7.55
CA ARG A 30 11.55 -20.62 8.50
C ARG A 30 11.38 -19.37 9.35
N THR A 31 10.73 -18.38 8.78
CA THR A 31 10.50 -17.09 9.41
C THR A 31 9.50 -17.38 10.49
N ARG A 32 9.82 -17.06 11.74
CA ARG A 32 8.90 -17.30 12.84
C ARG A 32 7.64 -16.44 12.67
N PRO A 33 6.46 -16.91 13.12
CA PRO A 33 5.26 -16.10 13.15
C PRO A 33 5.48 -14.78 13.89
N THR A 34 4.85 -13.72 13.39
CA THR A 34 4.87 -12.43 14.07
C THR A 34 4.03 -12.47 15.35
N SER A 35 4.33 -11.60 16.33
CA SER A 35 3.54 -11.51 17.57
C SER A 35 2.05 -11.25 17.32
N LYS A 36 1.73 -10.54 16.23
CA LYS A 36 0.33 -10.29 15.81
C LYS A 36 -0.36 -11.57 15.33
N GLN A 37 0.33 -12.41 14.56
CA GLN A 37 -0.23 -13.70 14.13
C GLN A 37 -0.43 -14.63 15.32
N ILE A 38 0.50 -14.67 16.27
CA ILE A 38 0.37 -15.47 17.49
C ILE A 38 -0.82 -15.00 18.33
N ALA A 39 -0.98 -13.70 18.54
CA ALA A 39 -2.11 -13.14 19.27
C ALA A 39 -3.45 -13.47 18.59
N LEU A 40 -3.52 -13.33 17.27
CA LEU A 40 -4.72 -13.68 16.50
C LEU A 40 -5.01 -15.18 16.56
N ALA A 41 -4.00 -16.04 16.50
CA ALA A 41 -4.17 -17.48 16.60
C ALA A 41 -4.75 -17.89 17.96
N ARG A 42 -4.29 -17.25 19.05
CA ARG A 42 -4.86 -17.48 20.39
C ARG A 42 -6.34 -17.13 20.45
N LEU A 43 -6.73 -15.98 19.90
CA LEU A 43 -8.14 -15.59 19.83
C LEU A 43 -8.97 -16.64 19.08
N PHE A 44 -8.49 -17.12 17.93
CA PHE A 44 -9.18 -18.18 17.19
C PHE A 44 -9.32 -19.47 18.00
N VAL A 45 -8.27 -19.90 18.72
CA VAL A 45 -8.33 -21.07 19.61
C VAL A 45 -9.34 -20.87 20.74
N GLU A 46 -9.36 -19.70 21.37
CA GLU A 46 -10.34 -19.35 22.42
C GLU A 46 -11.79 -19.40 21.91
N HIS A 47 -11.98 -19.09 20.63
CA HIS A 47 -13.27 -19.18 19.93
C HIS A 47 -13.54 -20.56 19.30
N GLY A 48 -12.74 -21.58 19.62
CA GLY A 48 -13.00 -22.96 19.21
C GLY A 48 -12.55 -23.30 17.79
N ALA A 49 -11.55 -22.61 17.25
CA ALA A 49 -11.01 -22.93 15.94
C ALA A 49 -10.50 -24.38 15.85
N PRO A 50 -10.84 -25.10 14.77
CA PRO A 50 -10.43 -26.48 14.60
C PRO A 50 -8.92 -26.60 14.34
N ASN A 51 -8.40 -27.79 14.55
CA ASN A 51 -7.02 -28.16 14.26
C ASN A 51 -5.97 -27.30 14.99
N ALA A 52 -6.24 -26.89 16.23
CA ALA A 52 -5.32 -26.09 17.04
C ALA A 52 -4.01 -26.83 17.34
N GLU A 53 -4.00 -28.16 17.31
CA GLU A 53 -2.81 -29.00 17.45
C GLU A 53 -1.76 -28.77 16.36
N ARG A 54 -2.15 -28.19 15.21
CA ARG A 54 -1.21 -27.75 14.16
C ARG A 54 -0.33 -26.57 14.61
N LEU A 55 -0.71 -25.85 15.67
CA LEU A 55 0.04 -24.71 16.21
C LEU A 55 1.16 -25.15 17.16
N HIS A 56 2.17 -25.84 16.62
CA HIS A 56 3.35 -26.25 17.40
C HIS A 56 4.41 -25.13 17.51
N LYS A 57 5.36 -25.30 18.45
CA LYS A 57 6.41 -24.31 18.77
C LYS A 57 7.25 -23.88 17.57
N ASP A 58 7.45 -24.79 16.62
CA ASP A 58 8.30 -24.58 15.44
C ASP A 58 7.51 -24.25 14.16
N ILE A 59 6.22 -23.92 14.27
CA ILE A 59 5.39 -23.52 13.13
C ILE A 59 6.00 -22.31 12.42
N THR A 60 6.05 -22.37 11.10
CA THR A 60 6.55 -21.25 10.29
C THR A 60 5.50 -20.16 10.12
N MET A 61 5.93 -18.96 9.73
CA MET A 61 5.05 -17.83 9.43
C MET A 61 4.05 -18.16 8.32
N GLN A 62 4.46 -18.98 7.33
CA GLN A 62 3.60 -19.37 6.22
C GLN A 62 2.55 -20.38 6.67
N GLU A 63 2.94 -21.44 7.36
CA GLU A 63 2.00 -22.42 7.93
C GLU A 63 1.01 -21.75 8.89
N MET A 64 1.48 -20.81 9.72
CA MET A 64 0.61 -20.01 10.60
C MET A 64 -0.37 -19.16 9.80
N ARG A 65 0.04 -18.57 8.68
CA ARG A 65 -0.87 -17.79 7.82
C ARG A 65 -1.94 -18.69 7.22
N GLU A 66 -1.56 -19.83 6.68
CA GLU A 66 -2.50 -20.80 6.10
C GLU A 66 -3.51 -21.30 7.14
N TRP A 67 -3.04 -21.62 8.35
CA TRP A 67 -3.93 -21.98 9.44
C TRP A 67 -4.87 -20.84 9.84
N LEU A 68 -4.37 -19.61 9.93
CA LEU A 68 -5.18 -18.43 10.26
C LEU A 68 -6.24 -18.14 9.20
N ASP A 69 -5.93 -18.34 7.93
CA ASP A 69 -6.89 -18.18 6.83
C ASP A 69 -8.00 -19.24 6.92
N GLN A 70 -7.64 -20.51 7.18
CA GLN A 70 -8.62 -21.58 7.43
C GLN A 70 -9.49 -21.29 8.67
N ALA A 71 -8.86 -20.92 9.79
CA ALA A 71 -9.57 -20.62 11.03
C ALA A 71 -10.53 -19.43 10.87
N ALA A 72 -10.14 -18.41 10.09
CA ALA A 72 -11.00 -17.27 9.78
C ALA A 72 -12.25 -17.65 8.97
N GLU A 73 -12.18 -18.69 8.14
CA GLU A 73 -13.33 -19.16 7.35
C GLU A 73 -14.26 -20.06 8.18
N THR A 74 -13.72 -20.89 9.06
CA THR A 74 -14.50 -21.92 9.77
C THR A 74 -14.95 -21.53 11.17
N THR A 75 -14.37 -20.48 11.76
CA THR A 75 -14.61 -20.11 13.16
C THR A 75 -15.45 -18.84 13.23
N PRO A 76 -16.67 -18.87 13.79
CA PRO A 76 -17.54 -17.69 13.92
C PRO A 76 -17.06 -16.80 15.08
N MET A 77 -15.88 -16.20 14.91
CA MET A 77 -15.32 -15.22 15.84
C MET A 77 -15.92 -13.84 15.55
N PRO A 78 -16.28 -13.03 16.55
CA PRO A 78 -16.71 -11.65 16.33
C PRO A 78 -15.57 -10.80 15.76
N ALA A 79 -15.90 -9.68 15.11
CA ALA A 79 -14.91 -8.70 14.69
C ALA A 79 -14.04 -8.23 15.88
N THR A 80 -12.72 -8.19 15.66
CA THR A 80 -11.78 -7.75 16.70
C THR A 80 -11.94 -6.26 17.00
N PRO A 81 -11.60 -5.80 18.22
CA PRO A 81 -11.61 -4.36 18.54
C PRO A 81 -10.78 -3.52 17.57
N THR A 82 -9.66 -4.07 17.05
CA THR A 82 -8.82 -3.37 16.06
C THR A 82 -9.52 -3.21 14.71
N GLN A 83 -10.26 -4.23 14.26
CA GLN A 83 -11.05 -4.12 13.03
C GLN A 83 -12.19 -3.11 13.18
N LEU A 84 -12.87 -3.09 14.33
CA LEU A 84 -13.94 -2.14 14.61
C LEU A 84 -13.43 -0.69 14.65
N VAL A 85 -12.28 -0.44 15.30
CA VAL A 85 -11.64 0.89 15.30
C VAL A 85 -11.26 1.31 13.88
N LEU A 86 -10.70 0.39 13.10
CA LEU A 86 -10.35 0.68 11.71
C LEU A 86 -11.59 0.95 10.85
N ALA A 87 -12.67 0.19 11.05
CA ALA A 87 -13.91 0.36 10.31
C ALA A 87 -14.55 1.71 10.63
N ARG A 88 -14.65 2.08 11.92
CA ARG A 88 -15.14 3.39 12.35
C ARG A 88 -14.32 4.51 11.72
N HIS A 89 -12.99 4.41 11.80
CA HIS A 89 -12.11 5.38 11.15
C HIS A 89 -12.41 5.46 9.65
N LEU A 90 -12.51 4.34 8.94
CA LEU A 90 -12.81 4.35 7.50
C LEU A 90 -14.17 4.99 7.19
N VAL A 91 -15.21 4.71 7.97
CA VAL A 91 -16.54 5.34 7.84
C VAL A 91 -16.45 6.85 8.05
N GLU A 92 -15.76 7.31 9.11
CA GLU A 92 -15.52 8.74 9.37
C GLU A 92 -14.75 9.44 8.23
N ASN A 93 -14.00 8.67 7.42
CA ASN A 93 -13.28 9.15 6.24
C ASN A 93 -14.12 9.03 4.94
N GLY A 94 -15.41 8.69 5.01
CA GLY A 94 -16.24 8.53 3.81
C GLY A 94 -15.95 7.24 3.05
N ALA A 95 -15.76 6.12 3.76
CA ALA A 95 -15.65 4.81 3.13
C ALA A 95 -16.85 4.52 2.21
N PRO A 96 -16.62 4.03 0.97
CA PRO A 96 -17.69 3.49 0.16
C PRO A 96 -18.32 2.29 0.87
N CYS A 97 -19.62 2.07 0.66
CA CYS A 97 -20.35 0.92 1.20
C CYS A 97 -20.42 0.90 2.74
N ALA A 98 -20.45 2.06 3.39
CA ALA A 98 -20.62 2.17 4.84
C ALA A 98 -21.96 1.59 5.33
N ASP A 99 -22.98 1.58 4.46
CA ASP A 99 -24.30 0.96 4.64
C ASP A 99 -24.23 -0.57 4.72
N GLU A 100 -23.18 -1.21 4.21
CA GLU A 100 -22.98 -2.66 4.35
C GLU A 100 -22.50 -3.04 5.75
N LEU A 101 -22.00 -2.09 6.55
CA LEU A 101 -21.52 -2.33 7.91
C LEU A 101 -22.70 -2.63 8.84
N LYS A 102 -22.65 -3.78 9.52
CA LYS A 102 -23.72 -4.24 10.43
C LYS A 102 -23.17 -4.48 11.82
N GLU A 103 -24.01 -4.27 12.83
CA GLU A 103 -23.71 -4.70 14.18
C GLU A 103 -23.59 -6.23 14.23
N GLY A 104 -22.63 -6.74 15.00
CA GLY A 104 -22.42 -8.18 15.17
C GLY A 104 -21.70 -8.89 14.02
N MET A 105 -21.12 -8.17 13.06
CA MET A 105 -20.28 -8.77 12.01
C MET A 105 -19.19 -9.68 12.60
N THR A 106 -19.03 -10.84 11.99
CA THR A 106 -17.94 -11.76 12.26
C THR A 106 -16.60 -11.16 11.83
N PHE A 107 -15.52 -11.75 12.32
CA PHE A 107 -14.16 -11.42 11.93
C PHE A 107 -13.98 -11.46 10.42
N ASN A 108 -14.54 -12.48 9.75
CA ASN A 108 -14.37 -12.68 8.33
C ASN A 108 -15.19 -11.66 7.51
N GLU A 109 -16.45 -11.43 7.87
CA GLU A 109 -17.28 -10.40 7.23
C GLU A 109 -16.64 -9.02 7.35
N MET A 110 -16.16 -8.67 8.55
CA MET A 110 -15.46 -7.42 8.77
C MET A 110 -14.13 -7.36 8.01
N ARG A 111 -13.36 -8.46 7.94
CA ARG A 111 -12.13 -8.55 7.13
C ARG A 111 -12.42 -8.31 5.65
N GLN A 112 -13.48 -8.91 5.12
CA GLN A 112 -13.91 -8.75 3.73
C GLN A 112 -14.39 -7.32 3.46
N TRP A 113 -15.20 -6.74 4.35
CA TRP A 113 -15.64 -5.34 4.24
C TRP A 113 -14.45 -4.38 4.28
N LEU A 114 -13.55 -4.52 5.26
CA LEU A 114 -12.33 -3.71 5.35
C LEU A 114 -11.47 -3.82 4.09
N PHE A 115 -11.32 -5.03 3.57
CA PHE A 115 -10.59 -5.27 2.33
C PHE A 115 -11.26 -4.58 1.13
N LYS A 116 -12.59 -4.75 0.98
CA LYS A 116 -13.38 -4.11 -0.07
C LYS A 116 -13.24 -2.59 -0.03
N VAL A 117 -13.38 -1.99 1.15
CA VAL A 117 -13.23 -0.53 1.36
C VAL A 117 -11.81 -0.05 1.02
N GLN A 118 -10.78 -0.79 1.45
CA GLN A 118 -9.39 -0.44 1.14
C GLN A 118 -9.08 -0.52 -0.36
N MET A 119 -9.64 -1.53 -1.04
CA MET A 119 -9.43 -1.75 -2.47
C MET A 119 -10.24 -0.80 -3.35
N ALA A 120 -11.51 -0.55 -3.00
CA ALA A 120 -12.32 0.46 -3.66
C ALA A 120 -11.78 1.88 -3.38
N GLY A 121 -11.13 2.08 -2.24
CA GLY A 121 -10.58 3.35 -1.83
C GLY A 121 -9.23 3.74 -2.40
N ASN A 122 -8.87 4.99 -2.16
CA ASN A 122 -7.49 5.45 -2.19
C ASN A 122 -6.93 5.51 -0.76
N TYR A 123 -7.33 4.57 0.11
CA TYR A 123 -6.94 4.56 1.51
C TYR A 123 -5.41 4.59 1.65
N PHE A 124 -4.91 5.62 2.32
CA PHE A 124 -3.51 5.77 2.68
C PHE A 124 -3.28 5.13 4.05
N PRO A 125 -2.69 3.93 4.13
CA PRO A 125 -2.33 3.40 5.44
C PRO A 125 -1.37 4.39 6.12
N ARG A 126 -1.64 4.75 7.39
CA ARG A 126 -0.83 5.69 8.20
C ARG A 126 0.69 5.46 8.13
N ARG A 127 1.14 4.24 7.78
CA ARG A 127 2.55 3.88 7.57
C ARG A 127 3.24 4.68 6.45
N SER A 128 2.51 5.33 5.55
CA SER A 128 3.11 6.24 4.56
C SER A 128 3.60 7.54 5.17
N VAL A 129 3.13 7.91 6.37
CA VAL A 129 3.58 9.09 7.08
C VAL A 129 4.75 8.69 7.98
N PRO A 130 5.93 9.32 7.85
CA PRO A 130 7.07 9.04 8.73
C PRO A 130 6.67 9.28 10.20
N LEU A 131 7.22 8.47 11.11
CA LEU A 131 6.98 8.56 12.55
C LEU A 131 8.28 8.84 13.31
N GLY A 132 8.17 9.48 14.48
CA GLY A 132 9.29 9.71 15.39
C GLY A 132 10.44 10.50 14.75
N LEU A 133 11.67 10.04 14.96
CA LEU A 133 12.89 10.70 14.46
C LEU A 133 12.94 10.79 12.92
N ALA A 134 12.29 9.87 12.20
CA ALA A 134 12.24 9.89 10.74
C ALA A 134 11.51 11.13 10.20
N ARG A 135 10.63 11.75 11.00
CA ARG A 135 9.94 13.00 10.62
C ARG A 135 10.89 14.19 10.59
N LYS A 136 11.92 14.19 11.45
CA LYS A 136 12.88 15.31 11.61
C LYS A 136 14.00 15.29 10.57
N GLN A 137 14.12 14.20 9.81
CA GLN A 137 15.13 14.07 8.76
C GLN A 137 14.79 15.02 7.59
N PRO A 138 15.80 15.51 6.85
CA PRO A 138 15.56 16.26 5.61
C PRO A 138 14.71 15.46 4.63
N SER A 139 13.84 16.15 3.89
CA SER A 139 13.09 15.53 2.80
C SER A 139 14.00 15.20 1.61
N SER A 140 13.63 14.17 0.83
CA SER A 140 14.34 13.83 -0.42
C SER A 140 13.81 14.64 -1.60
N ASN A 141 14.65 14.88 -2.62
CA ASN A 141 14.24 15.57 -3.86
C ASN A 141 13.00 14.94 -4.50
N THR A 142 12.91 13.60 -4.54
CA THR A 142 11.74 12.90 -5.09
C THR A 142 10.45 13.18 -4.31
N GLN A 143 10.52 13.34 -2.97
CA GLN A 143 9.35 13.71 -2.18
C GLN A 143 8.92 15.15 -2.46
N TYR A 144 9.89 16.05 -2.62
CA TYR A 144 9.61 17.44 -2.96
C TYR A 144 8.98 17.58 -4.35
N GLU A 145 9.52 16.89 -5.37
CA GLU A 145 8.95 16.85 -6.72
C GLU A 145 7.53 16.30 -6.71
N LEU A 146 7.29 15.23 -5.95
CA LEU A 146 5.95 14.68 -5.74
C LEU A 146 5.01 15.71 -5.10
N ALA A 147 5.46 16.41 -4.06
CA ALA A 147 4.68 17.44 -3.38
C ALA A 147 4.31 18.58 -4.34
N ARG A 148 5.27 19.08 -5.12
CA ARG A 148 5.06 20.13 -6.13
C ARG A 148 4.02 19.69 -7.17
N ARG A 149 4.17 18.51 -7.76
CA ARG A 149 3.22 17.99 -8.76
C ARG A 149 1.79 17.86 -8.21
N LEU A 150 1.68 17.40 -6.96
CA LEU A 150 0.37 17.28 -6.30
C LEU A 150 -0.23 18.65 -5.97
N ALA A 151 0.58 19.60 -5.51
CA ALA A 151 0.21 21.00 -5.32
C ALA A 151 -0.35 21.62 -6.60
N ASP A 152 0.37 21.49 -7.71
CA ASP A 152 -0.06 22.00 -9.03
C ASP A 152 -1.39 21.39 -9.46
N SER A 153 -1.55 20.07 -9.27
CA SER A 153 -2.78 19.36 -9.64
C SER A 153 -3.98 19.72 -8.76
N ALA A 154 -3.72 19.99 -7.47
CA ALA A 154 -4.71 20.35 -6.46
C ALA A 154 -5.03 21.85 -6.46
N GLY A 155 -4.21 22.69 -7.10
CA GLY A 155 -4.31 24.15 -7.00
C GLY A 155 -3.91 24.68 -5.61
N ILE A 156 -3.07 23.95 -4.86
CA ILE A 156 -2.58 24.37 -3.55
C ILE A 156 -1.18 24.97 -3.72
N GLN A 157 -0.93 26.12 -3.11
CA GLN A 157 0.40 26.71 -3.09
C GLN A 157 1.37 25.92 -2.18
N LEU A 158 2.59 25.68 -2.65
CA LEU A 158 3.65 25.07 -1.84
C LEU A 158 4.12 26.06 -0.77
N THR A 159 4.03 25.69 0.51
CA THR A 159 4.27 26.62 1.64
C THR A 159 5.62 26.46 2.33
N PHE A 160 6.50 25.55 1.86
CA PHE A 160 7.75 25.23 2.53
C PHE A 160 8.95 25.24 1.59
N ASP A 161 10.12 25.52 2.16
CA ASP A 161 11.38 25.66 1.42
C ASP A 161 11.97 24.29 1.06
N PRO A 162 12.25 23.99 -0.23
CA PRO A 162 12.85 22.73 -0.68
C PRO A 162 14.11 22.33 0.09
N THR A 163 14.90 23.30 0.56
CA THR A 163 16.22 23.06 1.13
C THR A 163 16.15 22.68 2.60
N ASN A 164 15.16 23.20 3.32
CA ASN A 164 15.07 23.11 4.77
C ASN A 164 13.88 22.27 5.27
N SER A 165 13.03 21.80 4.36
CA SER A 165 11.83 21.05 4.73
C SER A 165 12.13 19.67 5.26
N THR A 166 11.49 19.34 6.37
CA THR A 166 11.59 18.02 6.97
C THR A 166 10.70 17.01 6.25
N ARG A 167 11.05 15.74 6.36
CA ARG A 167 10.28 14.63 5.80
C ARG A 167 8.85 14.59 6.36
N GLY A 168 8.67 15.00 7.63
CA GLY A 168 7.37 15.12 8.26
C GLY A 168 6.47 16.15 7.57
N GLU A 169 6.97 17.38 7.41
CA GLU A 169 6.23 18.48 6.79
C GLU A 169 5.82 18.16 5.35
N VAL A 170 6.77 17.67 4.54
CA VAL A 170 6.50 17.30 3.14
C VAL A 170 5.47 16.16 3.05
N SER A 171 5.54 15.17 3.95
CA SER A 171 4.59 14.06 3.95
C SER A 171 3.17 14.49 4.36
N ASP A 172 3.07 15.38 5.35
CA ASP A 172 1.79 15.93 5.79
C ASP A 172 1.16 16.80 4.69
N PHE A 173 1.96 17.59 3.98
CA PHE A 173 1.49 18.36 2.83
C PHE A 173 1.07 17.50 1.64
N ILE A 174 1.83 16.44 1.32
CA ILE A 174 1.43 15.45 0.31
C ILE A 174 0.08 14.84 0.67
N ALA A 175 -0.14 14.51 1.95
CA ALA A 175 -1.41 13.99 2.43
C ALA A 175 -2.54 15.02 2.23
N ARG A 176 -2.30 16.29 2.56
CA ARG A 176 -3.24 17.40 2.32
C ARG A 176 -3.59 17.58 0.84
N CYS A 177 -2.60 17.57 -0.06
CA CYS A 177 -2.86 17.70 -1.50
C CYS A 177 -3.67 16.54 -2.06
N ARG A 178 -3.39 15.32 -1.60
CA ARG A 178 -4.16 14.13 -1.99
C ARG A 178 -5.60 14.20 -1.55
N VAL A 179 -5.81 14.67 -0.32
CA VAL A 179 -7.12 14.98 0.23
C VAL A 179 -7.86 15.99 -0.65
N GLU A 180 -7.22 17.09 -1.01
CA GLU A 180 -7.83 18.14 -1.83
C GLU A 180 -8.18 17.64 -3.24
N LEU A 181 -7.31 16.85 -3.85
CA LEU A 181 -7.62 16.18 -5.11
C LEU A 181 -8.87 15.31 -5.00
N LEU A 182 -9.02 14.55 -3.91
CA LEU A 182 -10.21 13.73 -3.70
C LEU A 182 -11.48 14.58 -3.53
N ASN A 183 -11.39 15.70 -2.79
CA ASN A 183 -12.50 16.66 -2.66
C ASN A 183 -12.94 17.23 -4.02
N GLN A 184 -11.98 17.46 -4.93
CA GLN A 184 -12.23 17.91 -6.30
C GLN A 184 -12.68 16.77 -7.25
N GLY A 185 -12.86 15.54 -6.76
CA GLY A 185 -13.20 14.37 -7.58
C GLY A 185 -12.07 13.91 -8.52
N LYS A 186 -10.82 14.32 -8.23
CA LYS A 186 -9.59 13.95 -8.93
C LYS A 186 -8.88 12.78 -8.21
N PRO A 187 -8.05 12.00 -8.92
CA PRO A 187 -7.35 10.87 -8.31
C PRO A 187 -6.23 11.35 -7.37
N ALA A 188 -6.10 10.73 -6.21
CA ALA A 188 -5.00 11.00 -5.27
C ALA A 188 -3.62 10.49 -5.78
N PHE A 189 -3.62 9.66 -6.82
CA PHE A 189 -2.43 9.15 -7.49
C PHE A 189 -2.47 9.55 -8.95
N ILE A 190 -1.79 10.64 -9.27
CA ILE A 190 -1.60 11.10 -10.65
C ILE A 190 -0.20 10.63 -11.08
N PRO A 191 -0.09 9.65 -12.00
CA PRO A 191 1.19 9.33 -12.62
C PRO A 191 1.75 10.57 -13.33
N SER A 192 3.07 10.75 -13.35
CA SER A 192 3.68 11.86 -14.09
C SER A 192 3.38 11.69 -15.59
N PRO A 193 3.45 12.77 -16.39
CA PRO A 193 3.30 12.65 -17.85
C PRO A 193 4.18 11.54 -18.44
N GLU A 194 5.44 11.46 -18.00
CA GLU A 194 6.39 10.41 -18.42
C GLU A 194 5.99 9.01 -17.94
N GLU A 195 5.42 8.90 -16.73
CA GLU A 195 4.97 7.62 -16.20
C GLU A 195 3.69 7.13 -16.86
N ARG A 196 2.86 8.01 -17.44
CA ARG A 196 1.55 7.64 -18.00
C ARG A 196 1.67 6.60 -19.11
N ASP A 197 2.73 6.66 -19.90
CA ASP A 197 2.96 5.75 -21.04
C ASP A 197 3.69 4.46 -20.64
N MET A 198 4.15 4.36 -19.39
CA MET A 198 4.83 3.16 -18.90
C MET A 198 3.85 2.00 -18.69
N PRO A 199 4.35 0.74 -18.64
CA PRO A 199 3.54 -0.41 -18.26
C PRO A 199 2.94 -0.27 -16.84
N PRO A 200 1.70 -0.75 -16.62
CA PRO A 200 1.04 -0.71 -15.33
C PRO A 200 1.83 -1.42 -14.25
N SER A 201 1.90 -0.81 -13.08
CA SER A 201 2.55 -1.43 -11.92
C SER A 201 1.77 -2.68 -11.45
N PRO A 202 2.43 -3.66 -10.82
CA PRO A 202 1.75 -4.83 -10.25
C PRO A 202 0.64 -4.45 -9.26
N GLY A 203 0.80 -3.36 -8.52
CA GLY A 203 -0.21 -2.83 -7.60
C GLY A 203 -1.47 -2.32 -8.33
N GLN A 204 -1.30 -1.58 -9.43
CA GLN A 204 -2.43 -1.12 -10.25
C GLN A 204 -3.18 -2.29 -10.89
N LYS A 205 -2.46 -3.29 -11.44
CA LYS A 205 -3.07 -4.50 -12.00
C LYS A 205 -3.90 -5.23 -10.96
N ARG A 206 -3.32 -5.48 -9.78
CA ARG A 206 -4.01 -6.11 -8.66
C ARG A 206 -5.28 -5.34 -8.28
N LYS A 207 -5.19 -4.01 -8.15
CA LYS A 207 -6.35 -3.15 -7.83
C LYS A 207 -7.44 -3.26 -8.90
N ALA A 208 -7.07 -3.17 -10.17
CA ALA A 208 -8.01 -3.30 -11.29
C ALA A 208 -8.74 -4.66 -11.28
N THR A 209 -8.01 -5.77 -11.11
CA THR A 209 -8.60 -7.11 -11.02
C THR A 209 -9.61 -7.22 -9.86
N TYR A 210 -9.26 -6.70 -8.68
CA TYR A 210 -10.18 -6.73 -7.52
C TYR A 210 -11.44 -5.89 -7.73
N MET A 211 -11.35 -4.82 -8.51
CA MET A 211 -12.50 -4.00 -8.87
C MET A 211 -13.32 -4.57 -10.05
N GLY A 212 -12.96 -5.76 -10.55
CA GLY A 212 -13.61 -6.39 -11.69
C GLY A 212 -13.35 -5.67 -13.03
N ILE A 213 -12.26 -4.92 -13.13
CA ILE A 213 -11.87 -4.20 -14.35
C ILE A 213 -11.11 -5.16 -15.26
N ASN A 214 -11.60 -5.30 -16.50
CA ASN A 214 -10.86 -5.99 -17.55
C ASN A 214 -9.67 -5.13 -17.98
N ILE A 215 -8.46 -5.65 -17.80
CA ILE A 215 -7.21 -4.92 -18.10
C ILE A 215 -6.88 -5.14 -19.59
N PRO A 216 -6.83 -4.08 -20.41
CA PRO A 216 -6.38 -4.19 -21.81
C PRO A 216 -4.93 -4.71 -21.90
N GLU A 217 -4.62 -5.50 -22.93
CA GLU A 217 -3.28 -6.07 -23.13
C GLU A 217 -2.20 -5.00 -23.28
N ASN A 218 -2.53 -3.90 -23.95
CA ASN A 218 -1.68 -2.73 -24.16
C ASN A 218 -1.96 -1.60 -23.14
N ALA A 219 -2.59 -1.91 -22.00
CA ALA A 219 -2.86 -0.89 -20.99
C ALA A 219 -1.56 -0.24 -20.52
N THR A 220 -1.55 1.08 -20.47
CA THR A 220 -0.50 1.91 -19.85
C THR A 220 -0.88 2.28 -18.40
N LYS A 221 0.06 2.78 -17.60
CA LYS A 221 -0.22 3.27 -16.24
C LYS A 221 -1.31 4.34 -16.25
N GLY A 222 -1.29 5.25 -17.23
CA GLY A 222 -2.27 6.31 -17.38
C GLY A 222 -3.66 5.75 -17.64
N SER A 223 -3.81 4.95 -18.69
CA SER A 223 -5.10 4.36 -19.07
C SER A 223 -5.70 3.48 -17.96
N LEU A 224 -4.88 2.67 -17.27
CA LEU A 224 -5.39 1.82 -16.19
C LEU A 224 -5.77 2.63 -14.94
N SER A 225 -5.03 3.70 -14.63
CA SER A 225 -5.42 4.64 -13.57
C SER A 225 -6.76 5.31 -13.85
N ASP A 226 -7.00 5.70 -15.11
CA ASP A 226 -8.25 6.34 -15.52
C ASP A 226 -9.44 5.35 -15.42
N LEU A 227 -9.25 4.08 -15.80
CA LEU A 227 -10.25 3.02 -15.62
C LEU A 227 -10.56 2.76 -14.14
N ILE A 228 -9.52 2.68 -13.30
CA ILE A 228 -9.70 2.53 -11.85
C ILE A 228 -10.50 3.71 -11.30
N LEU A 229 -10.15 4.93 -11.68
CA LEU A 229 -10.85 6.13 -11.22
C LEU A 229 -12.32 6.14 -11.65
N ALA A 230 -12.63 5.78 -12.90
CA ALA A 230 -14.01 5.64 -13.36
C ALA A 230 -14.79 4.64 -12.51
N LYS A 231 -14.19 3.47 -12.23
CA LYS A 231 -14.82 2.45 -11.38
C LYS A 231 -15.01 2.91 -9.93
N GLN A 232 -14.07 3.68 -9.39
CA GLN A 232 -14.22 4.28 -8.05
C GLN A 232 -15.40 5.26 -8.01
N LYS A 233 -15.59 6.06 -9.05
CA LYS A 233 -16.75 6.97 -9.15
C LYS A 233 -18.07 6.20 -9.23
N GLU A 234 -18.13 5.11 -10.01
CA GLU A 234 -19.31 4.22 -10.07
C GLU A 234 -19.67 3.62 -8.71
N LEU A 235 -18.67 3.26 -7.90
CA LEU A 235 -18.85 2.70 -6.56
C LEU A 235 -19.27 3.75 -5.50
N GLY A 236 -19.57 4.99 -5.92
CA GLY A 236 -20.00 6.05 -5.00
C GLY A 236 -18.92 6.49 -4.03
N VAL A 237 -17.65 6.30 -4.36
CA VAL A 237 -16.52 6.60 -3.49
C VAL A 237 -16.37 8.11 -3.32
N GLN A 238 -16.95 8.67 -2.26
CA GLN A 238 -16.78 10.07 -1.84
C GLN A 238 -15.91 10.10 -0.58
N TRP A 239 -14.58 10.11 -0.75
CA TRP A 239 -13.69 10.25 0.41
C TRP A 239 -13.85 11.65 1.00
N ARG A 240 -14.25 11.72 2.27
CA ARG A 240 -14.22 12.95 3.08
C ARG A 240 -13.00 12.91 4.00
N VAL A 241 -12.43 14.07 4.28
CA VAL A 241 -11.32 14.19 5.25
C VAL A 241 -11.90 14.20 6.66
N PRO A 242 -11.37 13.42 7.60
CA PRO A 242 -11.75 13.53 9.01
C PRO A 242 -11.40 14.90 9.55
N GLY A 243 -12.37 15.56 10.19
CA GLY A 243 -12.14 16.80 10.92
C GLY A 243 -12.27 18.10 10.11
N MET A 244 -12.69 18.06 8.84
CA MET A 244 -13.24 19.24 8.18
C MET A 244 -14.77 19.22 8.35
N ASN A 245 -15.24 19.80 9.46
CA ASN A 245 -16.66 20.10 9.63
C ASN A 245 -17.10 21.05 8.51
N GLU A 246 -18.33 20.89 8.04
CA GLU A 246 -18.97 21.67 6.96
C GLU A 246 -19.13 23.18 7.28
N GLU A 247 -18.54 23.68 8.36
CA GLU A 247 -18.62 25.07 8.83
C GLU A 247 -17.81 26.07 7.98
N HIS A 248 -16.97 25.61 7.04
CA HIS A 248 -16.21 26.51 6.14
C HIS A 248 -16.76 26.62 4.72
N MET A 249 -17.89 25.98 4.38
CA MET A 249 -18.50 26.11 3.05
C MET A 249 -19.78 26.96 3.04
N LYS A 250 -20.09 27.71 4.11
CA LYS A 250 -21.30 28.56 4.18
C LYS A 250 -21.06 30.07 4.12
N GLU A 251 -19.84 30.56 3.95
CA GLU A 251 -19.57 32.01 3.98
C GLU A 251 -18.90 32.56 2.71
N GLU A 252 -19.37 32.22 1.52
CA GLU A 252 -19.11 33.07 0.33
C GLU A 252 -20.35 33.06 -0.59
N GLU A 253 -21.48 33.59 -0.12
CA GLU A 253 -22.44 34.20 -1.05
C GLU A 253 -21.93 35.61 -1.37
N PRO A 254 -21.63 35.93 -2.64
CA PRO A 254 -21.29 37.30 -3.01
C PRO A 254 -22.54 38.17 -2.82
N MET A 255 -22.43 39.12 -1.89
CA MET A 255 -23.37 40.21 -1.72
C MET A 255 -23.51 40.93 -3.07
N LYS A 256 -24.65 40.74 -3.74
CA LYS A 256 -24.99 41.48 -4.95
C LYS A 256 -25.31 42.92 -4.53
N GLU A 257 -24.52 43.85 -5.02
CA GLU A 257 -24.82 45.29 -5.03
C GLU A 257 -26.06 45.60 -5.90
#